data_AF-A0A7J8T6I3-F1
#
_entry.id   AF-A0A7J8T6I3-F1
#
_cell.length_a   1.000
_cell.length_b   1.000
_cell.length_c   1.000
_cell.angle_alpha   90.00
_cell.angle_beta   90.00
_cell.angle_gamma   90.00
#
_symmetry.space_group_name_H-M   'P 1'
#
loop_
_entity.id
_entity.type
_entity.pdbx_description
1 polymer ?
#
loop_
_entity_poly.entity_id
_entity_poly.type
_entity_poly.pdbx_seq_one_letter_code
_entity_poly.pdbx_strand_id
1 'polypeptide(L)'
;MSAFKAANPDAVFEDFIRWHSPGDWENDGSEANDEWPPRGKLSQRMSGPGNSWRKIWNDAPSLPAYEQKPLLDPNREGEKILHYLETVRPHQLLEQMVCTAFRASADTLHQTNFGSLKQMTTKMDQLYHTMASTLRPLQANLLSGNSEKIEDLKRLCVALEHVEKLLTLAASLRHKFIQAPRVYEAIFSDYYDFYLPNMGKGSADVDIQKEFDLKLQLRMNERQVVSNMFTPPTANQSWRKVLSMGNLLNGHEPILRQIVFSKRDSGSDCHYAVSTRGGPHMDDQQEIETYRMYVCGTSNDLRVALCVTSYD
;
A
#
# COMPACT_ATOMS: atom_id res chain seq x y z
N MET A 1 13.59 25.47 -34.50
CA MET A 1 14.13 26.18 -35.67
C MET A 1 13.90 27.69 -35.58
N SER A 2 12.68 28.17 -35.32
CA SER A 2 12.39 29.61 -35.21
C SER A 2 13.26 30.37 -34.21
N ALA A 3 13.40 29.86 -32.98
CA ALA A 3 14.25 30.48 -31.96
C ALA A 3 15.73 30.51 -32.38
N PHE A 4 16.20 29.48 -33.08
CA PHE A 4 17.59 29.41 -33.55
C PHE A 4 17.85 30.45 -34.65
N LYS A 5 16.93 30.63 -35.59
CA LYS A 5 16.99 31.70 -36.59
C LYS A 5 16.97 33.09 -35.96
N ALA A 6 16.14 33.28 -34.92
CA ALA A 6 16.05 34.56 -34.21
C ALA A 6 17.34 34.90 -33.46
N ALA A 7 18.00 33.88 -32.88
CA ALA A 7 19.26 34.04 -32.16
C ALA A 7 20.47 34.19 -33.10
N ASN A 8 20.39 33.65 -34.34
CA ASN A 8 21.47 33.65 -35.30
C ASN A 8 20.97 34.21 -36.65
N PRO A 9 21.00 35.54 -36.84
CA PRO A 9 20.70 36.16 -38.12
C PRO A 9 21.59 35.58 -39.23
N ASP A 10 21.04 35.45 -40.43
CA ASP A 10 21.71 34.91 -41.63
C ASP A 10 22.16 33.44 -41.57
N ALA A 11 21.89 32.73 -40.47
CA ALA A 11 22.17 31.30 -40.36
C ALA A 11 21.43 30.50 -41.44
N VAL A 12 22.13 29.51 -42.00
CA VAL A 12 21.56 28.59 -42.99
C VAL A 12 21.14 27.26 -42.33
N PHE A 13 20.47 26.41 -43.10
CA PHE A 13 19.99 25.12 -42.60
C PHE A 13 21.15 24.25 -42.08
N GLU A 14 22.29 24.33 -42.76
CA GLU A 14 23.53 23.63 -42.45
C GLU A 14 24.06 24.01 -41.06
N ASP A 15 24.00 25.30 -40.68
CA ASP A 15 24.39 25.76 -39.34
C ASP A 15 23.48 25.20 -38.26
N PHE A 16 22.18 25.13 -38.53
CA PHE A 16 21.22 24.52 -37.61
C PHE A 16 21.48 23.02 -37.43
N ILE A 17 21.80 22.28 -38.49
CA ILE A 17 22.11 20.85 -38.39
C ILE A 17 23.40 20.61 -37.63
N ARG A 18 24.44 21.41 -37.87
CA ARG A 18 25.70 21.34 -37.11
C ARG A 18 25.49 21.53 -35.61
N TRP A 19 24.56 22.40 -35.22
CA TRP A 19 24.21 22.62 -33.81
C TRP A 19 23.26 21.55 -33.24
N HIS A 20 22.17 21.25 -33.94
CA HIS A 20 21.08 20.39 -33.43
C HIS A 20 21.38 18.89 -33.58
N SER A 21 22.10 18.50 -34.63
CA SER A 21 22.44 17.11 -34.92
C SER A 21 23.86 17.02 -35.51
N PRO A 22 24.92 17.16 -34.67
CA PRO A 22 26.30 17.11 -35.13
C PRO A 22 26.67 15.84 -35.91
N GLY A 23 26.02 14.71 -35.62
CA GLY A 23 26.21 13.44 -36.34
C GLY A 23 25.66 13.43 -37.77
N ASP A 24 24.82 14.41 -38.15
CA ASP A 24 24.35 14.59 -39.52
C ASP A 24 25.22 15.56 -40.33
N TRP A 25 26.37 15.99 -39.80
CA TRP A 25 27.35 16.79 -40.50
C TRP A 25 28.61 15.96 -40.78
N GLU A 26 28.90 15.73 -42.05
CA GLU A 26 30.07 15.00 -42.52
C GLU A 26 31.21 16.00 -42.79
N ASN A 27 32.27 15.95 -41.99
CA ASN A 27 33.48 16.74 -42.22
C ASN A 27 34.30 16.13 -43.37
N ASP A 28 34.81 16.98 -44.27
CA ASP A 28 35.65 16.56 -45.39
C ASP A 28 37.09 16.26 -44.94
N GLY A 29 37.27 15.23 -44.10
CA GLY A 29 38.50 14.46 -43.85
C GLY A 29 39.84 15.19 -43.57
N SER A 30 39.85 16.51 -43.57
CA SER A 30 41.00 17.37 -43.31
C SER A 30 40.94 17.75 -41.85
N GLU A 31 42.06 17.58 -41.15
CA GLU A 31 42.21 17.97 -39.75
C GLU A 31 41.60 19.35 -39.54
N ALA A 32 40.83 19.49 -38.47
CA ALA A 32 40.08 20.69 -38.11
C ALA A 32 41.04 21.88 -37.94
N ASN A 33 41.41 22.52 -39.05
CA ASN A 33 41.83 23.90 -39.02
C ASN A 33 40.57 24.70 -38.70
N ASP A 34 40.64 25.54 -37.68
CA ASP A 34 39.60 26.51 -37.26
C ASP A 34 39.40 27.62 -38.34
N GLU A 35 39.31 27.23 -39.61
CA GLU A 35 39.12 28.10 -40.75
C GLU A 35 37.61 28.30 -40.96
N TRP A 36 37.17 29.56 -40.87
CA TRP A 36 35.78 29.95 -41.06
C TRP A 36 35.56 30.40 -42.52
N PRO A 37 34.52 29.90 -43.23
CA PRO A 37 33.49 28.98 -42.78
C PRO A 37 33.95 27.50 -42.79
N PRO A 38 33.45 26.70 -41.82
CA PRO A 38 33.83 25.30 -41.64
C PRO A 38 33.41 24.43 -42.82
N ARG A 39 34.36 23.62 -43.30
CA ARG A 39 34.19 22.77 -44.49
C ARG A 39 33.51 21.45 -44.13
N GLY A 40 32.48 21.07 -44.88
CA GLY A 40 31.75 19.82 -44.70
C GLY A 40 30.42 19.83 -45.44
N LYS A 41 29.69 18.72 -45.34
CA LYS A 41 28.41 18.52 -46.03
C LYS A 41 27.40 17.84 -45.12
N LEU A 42 26.12 17.99 -45.47
CA LEU A 42 25.04 17.27 -44.80
C LEU A 42 25.13 15.78 -45.08
N SER A 43 24.78 14.97 -44.08
CA SER A 43 24.66 13.52 -44.21
C SER A 43 23.69 13.13 -45.33
N GLN A 44 23.83 11.92 -45.86
CA GLN A 44 22.94 11.39 -46.90
C GLN A 44 21.44 11.48 -46.50
N ARG A 45 21.14 11.32 -45.20
CA ARG A 45 19.79 11.47 -44.65
C ARG A 45 19.26 12.90 -44.78
N MET A 46 20.13 13.88 -44.59
CA MET A 46 19.77 15.31 -44.54
C MET A 46 19.92 16.03 -45.89
N SER A 47 20.66 15.44 -46.84
CA SER A 47 20.89 15.95 -48.19
C SER A 47 19.87 15.50 -49.24
N GLY A 48 19.01 14.53 -48.89
CA GLY A 48 18.02 13.97 -49.81
C GLY A 48 17.02 15.00 -50.39
N PRO A 49 16.67 14.89 -51.69
CA PRO A 49 15.66 15.76 -52.30
C PRO A 49 14.31 15.58 -51.61
N GLY A 50 13.68 16.68 -51.20
CA GLY A 50 12.39 16.65 -50.51
C GLY A 50 12.43 16.50 -48.99
N ASN A 51 13.61 16.61 -48.36
CA ASN A 51 13.78 16.52 -46.90
C ASN A 51 12.79 17.42 -46.13
N SER A 52 11.94 16.80 -45.30
CA SER A 52 10.97 17.48 -44.46
C SER A 52 11.61 18.47 -43.49
N TRP A 53 12.81 18.20 -42.97
CA TRP A 53 13.52 19.13 -42.08
C TRP A 53 13.91 20.42 -42.80
N ARG A 54 14.32 20.34 -44.07
CA ARG A 54 14.64 21.53 -44.86
C ARG A 54 13.37 22.34 -45.18
N LYS A 55 12.25 21.66 -45.44
CA LYS A 55 10.94 22.32 -45.61
C LYS A 55 10.52 23.06 -44.34
N ILE A 56 10.55 22.38 -43.19
CA ILE A 56 10.24 22.97 -41.88
C ILE A 56 11.19 24.13 -41.58
N TRP A 57 12.47 24.02 -41.93
CA TRP A 57 13.41 25.12 -41.79
C TRP A 57 12.99 26.32 -42.63
N ASN A 58 12.69 26.14 -43.91
CA ASN A 58 12.28 27.24 -44.79
C ASN A 58 10.98 27.89 -44.32
N ASP A 59 10.00 27.10 -43.87
CA ASP A 59 8.69 27.57 -43.43
C ASP A 59 8.72 28.22 -42.03
N ALA A 60 9.72 27.89 -41.21
CA ALA A 60 9.82 28.41 -39.85
C ALA A 60 10.20 29.91 -39.84
N PRO A 61 9.39 30.79 -39.21
CA PRO A 61 9.70 32.21 -39.09
C PRO A 61 10.85 32.42 -38.10
N SER A 62 11.58 33.52 -38.24
CA SER A 62 12.62 33.93 -37.28
C SER A 62 11.96 34.65 -36.09
N LEU A 63 11.62 33.91 -35.05
CA LEU A 63 10.97 34.46 -33.83
C LEU A 63 11.63 33.91 -32.56
N PRO A 64 11.89 34.75 -31.55
CA PRO A 64 12.41 34.29 -30.27
C PRO A 64 11.38 33.42 -29.53
N ALA A 65 11.84 32.57 -28.61
CA ALA A 65 10.98 31.57 -27.95
C ALA A 65 9.77 32.17 -27.21
N TYR A 66 9.91 33.38 -26.65
CA TYR A 66 8.84 34.05 -25.90
C TYR A 66 7.75 34.67 -26.80
N GLU A 67 8.03 34.89 -28.09
CA GLU A 67 7.04 35.39 -29.07
C GLU A 67 6.39 34.25 -29.86
N GLN A 68 6.93 33.03 -29.77
CA GLN A 68 6.35 31.87 -30.40
C GLN A 68 5.06 31.48 -29.70
N LYS A 69 4.06 31.10 -30.49
CA LYS A 69 2.82 30.53 -29.97
C LYS A 69 3.14 29.28 -29.14
N PRO A 70 2.74 29.21 -27.86
CA PRO A 70 2.92 28.01 -27.05
C PRO A 70 2.31 26.78 -27.74
N LEU A 71 3.05 25.67 -27.73
CA LEU A 71 2.56 24.40 -28.28
C LEU A 71 1.43 23.80 -27.44
N LEU A 72 1.46 24.07 -26.13
CA LEU A 72 0.48 23.62 -25.16
C LEU A 72 -0.31 24.84 -24.66
N ASP A 73 -1.62 24.76 -24.75
CA ASP A 73 -2.52 25.72 -24.12
C ASP A 73 -3.07 25.10 -22.83
N PRO A 74 -2.57 25.48 -21.65
CA PRO A 74 -2.96 24.84 -20.39
C PRO A 74 -4.44 25.04 -20.07
N ASN A 75 -5.03 26.16 -20.48
CA ASN A 75 -6.45 26.44 -20.24
C ASN A 75 -7.30 25.50 -21.09
N ARG A 76 -6.98 25.37 -22.37
CA ARG A 76 -7.67 24.47 -23.28
C ARG A 76 -7.55 23.01 -22.86
N GLU A 77 -6.37 22.56 -22.43
CA GLU A 77 -6.22 21.19 -21.93
C GLU A 77 -7.01 20.99 -20.62
N GLY A 78 -7.04 21.99 -19.74
CA GLY A 78 -7.88 21.98 -18.54
C GLY A 78 -9.37 21.82 -18.88
N GLU A 79 -9.89 22.62 -19.82
CA GLU A 79 -11.27 22.52 -20.28
C GLU A 79 -11.60 21.14 -20.87
N LYS A 80 -10.69 20.54 -21.65
CA LYS A 80 -10.88 19.16 -22.15
C LYS A 80 -11.01 18.15 -21.03
N ILE A 81 -10.21 18.27 -19.97
CA ILE A 81 -10.28 17.37 -18.81
C ILE A 81 -11.61 17.55 -18.08
N LEU A 82 -12.05 18.79 -17.86
CA LEU A 82 -13.33 19.07 -17.21
C LEU A 82 -14.50 18.52 -18.03
N HIS A 83 -14.52 18.79 -19.33
CA HIS A 83 -15.53 18.25 -20.23
C HIS A 83 -15.51 16.72 -20.23
N TYR A 84 -14.33 16.09 -20.19
CA TYR A 84 -14.22 14.64 -20.08
C TYR A 84 -14.86 14.13 -18.77
N LEU A 85 -14.56 14.74 -17.62
CA LEU A 85 -15.12 14.34 -16.33
C LEU A 85 -16.64 14.55 -16.26
N GLU A 86 -17.15 15.58 -16.94
CA GLU A 86 -18.59 15.85 -17.04
C GLU A 86 -19.33 14.88 -17.97
N THR A 87 -18.65 14.40 -19.02
CA THR A 87 -19.27 13.58 -20.09
C THR A 87 -18.89 12.11 -20.05
N VAL A 88 -18.01 11.68 -19.14
CA VAL A 88 -17.59 10.29 -19.00
C VAL A 88 -18.80 9.38 -18.76
N ARG A 89 -18.91 8.31 -19.56
CA ARG A 89 -20.02 7.37 -19.40
C ARG A 89 -19.81 6.53 -18.13
N PRO A 90 -20.87 6.21 -17.37
CA PRO A 90 -20.74 5.45 -16.12
C PRO A 90 -19.96 4.14 -16.25
N HIS A 91 -20.10 3.42 -17.36
CA HIS A 91 -19.37 2.16 -17.58
C HIS A 91 -17.85 2.38 -17.79
N GLN A 92 -17.46 3.49 -18.42
CA GLN A 92 -16.05 3.87 -18.60
C GLN A 92 -15.44 4.31 -17.26
N LEU A 93 -16.20 5.08 -16.47
CA LEU A 93 -15.78 5.47 -15.13
C LEU A 93 -15.59 4.25 -14.23
N LEU A 94 -16.53 3.30 -14.25
CA LEU A 94 -16.44 2.06 -13.47
C LEU A 94 -15.18 1.27 -13.83
N GLU A 95 -14.87 1.14 -15.12
CA GLU A 95 -13.64 0.48 -15.57
C GLU A 95 -12.39 1.16 -14.99
N GLN A 96 -12.31 2.50 -15.07
CA GLN A 96 -11.18 3.26 -14.53
C GLN A 96 -11.06 3.10 -13.01
N MET A 97 -12.18 3.13 -12.29
CA MET A 97 -12.21 2.89 -10.84
C MET A 97 -11.70 1.49 -10.48
N VAL A 98 -12.14 0.46 -11.22
CA VAL A 98 -11.68 -0.91 -10.98
C VAL A 98 -10.19 -1.04 -11.28
N CYS A 99 -9.70 -0.51 -12.42
CA CYS A 99 -8.28 -0.53 -12.75
C CYS A 99 -7.41 0.16 -11.70
N THR A 100 -7.85 1.32 -11.20
CA THR A 100 -7.13 2.06 -10.16
C THR A 100 -7.13 1.31 -8.82
N ALA A 101 -8.25 0.69 -8.43
CA ALA A 101 -8.34 -0.15 -7.23
C ALA A 101 -7.42 -1.37 -7.30
N PHE A 102 -7.38 -2.08 -8.45
CA PHE A 102 -6.44 -3.19 -8.66
C PHE A 102 -4.98 -2.73 -8.60
N ARG A 103 -4.66 -1.59 -9.22
CA ARG A 103 -3.31 -1.04 -9.16
C ARG A 103 -2.89 -0.72 -7.73
N ALA A 104 -3.75 -0.05 -6.95
CA ALA A 104 -3.48 0.27 -5.56
C ALA A 104 -3.29 -0.98 -4.70
N SER A 105 -4.15 -1.99 -4.90
CA SER A 105 -4.03 -3.28 -4.22
C SER A 105 -2.73 -4.01 -4.58
N ALA A 106 -2.31 -3.98 -5.84
CA ALA A 106 -1.10 -4.66 -6.31
C ALA A 106 0.17 -3.96 -5.82
N ASP A 107 0.15 -2.62 -5.80
CA ASP A 107 1.24 -1.82 -5.23
C ASP A 107 1.36 -2.07 -3.72
N THR A 108 0.23 -2.13 -3.01
CA THR A 108 0.21 -2.50 -1.58
C THR A 108 0.82 -3.88 -1.38
N LEU A 109 0.45 -4.87 -2.19
CA LEU A 109 0.99 -6.24 -2.13
C LEU A 109 2.50 -6.29 -2.44
N HIS A 110 2.98 -5.46 -3.36
CA HIS A 110 4.39 -5.40 -3.75
C HIS A 110 5.24 -4.77 -2.64
N GLN A 111 4.83 -3.61 -2.11
CA GLN A 111 5.55 -2.90 -1.04
C GLN A 111 5.65 -3.74 0.24
N THR A 112 4.64 -4.57 0.46
CA THR A 112 4.51 -5.35 1.68
C THR A 112 5.31 -6.66 1.68
N ASN A 113 6.00 -7.00 0.58
CA ASN A 113 6.94 -8.13 0.39
C ASN A 113 6.73 -9.29 1.38
N PHE A 114 5.52 -9.84 1.37
CA PHE A 114 5.11 -10.86 2.33
C PHE A 114 5.64 -12.22 1.89
N GLY A 115 6.55 -12.82 2.65
CA GLY A 115 7.06 -14.17 2.36
C GLY A 115 5.98 -15.28 2.36
N SER A 116 4.79 -14.99 2.92
CA SER A 116 3.71 -15.95 3.17
C SER A 116 2.42 -15.70 2.35
N LEU A 117 2.20 -14.51 1.78
CA LEU A 117 0.94 -14.19 1.06
C LEU A 117 0.90 -14.62 -0.40
N LYS A 118 1.60 -15.70 -0.77
CA LYS A 118 1.46 -16.30 -2.11
C LYS A 118 0.00 -16.58 -2.45
N GLN A 119 -0.79 -16.97 -1.44
CA GLN A 119 -2.23 -17.18 -1.58
C GLN A 119 -2.96 -15.89 -2.01
N MET A 120 -2.59 -14.74 -1.46
CA MET A 120 -3.19 -13.45 -1.84
C MET A 120 -2.82 -13.03 -3.25
N THR A 121 -1.55 -13.22 -3.65
CA THR A 121 -1.10 -12.99 -5.02
C THR A 121 -1.91 -13.83 -6.01
N THR A 122 -2.02 -15.14 -5.76
CA THR A 122 -2.79 -16.04 -6.62
C THR A 122 -4.27 -15.65 -6.66
N LYS A 123 -4.87 -15.27 -5.53
CA LYS A 123 -6.27 -14.81 -5.48
C LYS A 123 -6.48 -13.52 -6.25
N MET A 124 -5.56 -12.57 -6.11
CA MET A 124 -5.59 -11.30 -6.81
C MET A 124 -5.43 -11.51 -8.32
N ASP A 125 -4.53 -12.40 -8.75
CA ASP A 125 -4.38 -12.78 -10.16
C ASP A 125 -5.64 -13.43 -10.71
N GLN A 126 -6.25 -14.37 -9.98
CA GLN A 126 -7.52 -15.00 -10.36
C GLN A 126 -8.65 -13.98 -10.51
N LEU A 127 -8.76 -13.06 -9.55
CA LEU A 127 -9.75 -12.00 -9.56
C LEU A 127 -9.52 -11.03 -10.73
N TYR A 128 -8.26 -10.68 -11.02
CA TYR A 128 -7.90 -9.84 -12.16
C TYR A 128 -8.34 -10.47 -13.49
N HIS A 129 -8.02 -11.74 -13.72
CA HIS A 129 -8.40 -12.43 -14.96
C HIS A 129 -9.93 -12.50 -15.12
N THR A 130 -10.65 -12.72 -14.03
CA THR A 130 -12.11 -12.80 -14.02
C THR A 130 -12.76 -11.42 -14.21
N MET A 131 -12.21 -10.39 -13.59
CA MET A 131 -12.68 -9.01 -13.75
C MET A 131 -12.40 -8.49 -15.16
N ALA A 132 -11.20 -8.73 -15.71
CA ALA A 132 -10.84 -8.29 -17.05
C ALA A 132 -11.74 -8.92 -18.13
N SER A 133 -12.11 -10.20 -17.97
CA SER A 133 -13.01 -10.88 -18.91
C SER A 133 -14.46 -10.37 -18.81
N THR A 134 -14.92 -9.98 -17.62
CA THR A 134 -16.27 -9.43 -17.40
C THR A 134 -16.41 -7.95 -17.75
N LEU A 135 -15.32 -7.17 -17.65
CA LEU A 135 -15.29 -5.76 -18.07
C LEU A 135 -15.20 -5.58 -19.60
N ARG A 136 -14.53 -6.49 -20.32
CA ARG A 136 -14.33 -6.39 -21.78
C ARG A 136 -15.64 -6.21 -22.58
N PRO A 137 -16.75 -6.92 -22.28
CA PRO A 137 -18.04 -6.70 -22.93
C PRO A 137 -18.67 -5.32 -22.65
N LEU A 138 -18.35 -4.69 -21.52
CA LEU A 138 -18.85 -3.35 -21.16
C LEU A 138 -18.19 -2.27 -22.01
N GLN A 139 -16.91 -2.46 -22.39
CA GLN A 139 -16.20 -1.56 -23.29
C GLN A 139 -16.83 -1.48 -24.68
N ALA A 140 -17.42 -2.59 -25.15
CA ALA A 140 -18.02 -2.68 -26.49
C ALA A 140 -19.48 -2.15 -26.57
N ASN A 141 -20.00 -1.52 -25.50
CA ASN A 141 -21.41 -1.06 -25.40
C ASN A 141 -22.47 -2.18 -25.63
N LEU A 142 -22.12 -3.45 -25.44
CA LEU A 142 -23.03 -4.60 -25.66
C LEU A 142 -23.99 -4.87 -24.49
N LEU A 143 -24.35 -3.82 -23.74
CA LEU A 143 -25.18 -3.91 -22.53
C LEU A 143 -26.68 -4.15 -22.79
N SER A 144 -27.05 -4.49 -24.03
CA SER A 144 -28.40 -4.89 -24.39
C SER A 144 -28.79 -6.21 -23.67
N GLY A 145 -29.42 -6.10 -22.49
CA GLY A 145 -30.26 -7.15 -21.89
C GLY A 145 -29.62 -8.08 -20.85
N ASN A 146 -28.39 -7.86 -20.39
CA ASN A 146 -27.69 -8.84 -19.54
C ASN A 146 -27.72 -8.47 -18.04
N SER A 147 -28.87 -8.62 -17.37
CA SER A 147 -28.99 -8.43 -15.91
C SER A 147 -27.98 -9.28 -15.13
N GLU A 148 -27.75 -10.52 -15.59
CA GLU A 148 -26.82 -11.47 -14.97
C GLU A 148 -25.37 -10.95 -14.97
N LYS A 149 -24.90 -10.31 -16.05
CA LYS A 149 -23.53 -9.77 -16.12
C LYS A 149 -23.32 -8.62 -15.14
N ILE A 150 -24.36 -7.82 -14.90
CA ILE A 150 -24.30 -6.73 -13.93
C ILE A 150 -24.25 -7.30 -12.50
N GLU A 151 -24.99 -8.37 -12.22
CA GLU A 151 -24.92 -9.07 -10.94
C GLU A 151 -23.55 -9.73 -10.72
N ASP A 152 -22.99 -10.38 -11.74
CA ASP A 152 -21.65 -10.96 -11.68
C ASP A 152 -20.58 -9.89 -11.42
N LEU A 153 -20.67 -8.74 -12.09
CA LEU A 153 -19.78 -7.62 -11.85
C LEU A 153 -19.90 -7.09 -10.42
N LYS A 154 -21.12 -6.97 -9.89
CA LYS A 154 -21.34 -6.59 -8.49
C LYS A 154 -20.69 -7.57 -7.52
N ARG A 155 -20.84 -8.89 -7.76
CA ARG A 155 -20.18 -9.93 -6.94
C ARG A 155 -18.66 -9.83 -7.00
N LEU A 156 -18.09 -9.56 -8.18
CA LEU A 156 -16.66 -9.34 -8.35
C LEU A 156 -16.16 -8.08 -7.63
N CYS A 157 -16.93 -6.99 -7.64
CA CYS A 157 -16.61 -5.79 -6.87
C CYS A 157 -16.62 -6.05 -5.36
N VAL A 158 -17.60 -6.81 -4.85
CA VAL A 158 -17.62 -7.23 -3.44
C VAL A 158 -16.42 -8.13 -3.11
N ALA A 159 -16.06 -9.05 -4.01
CA ALA A 159 -14.87 -9.87 -3.83
C ALA A 159 -13.59 -9.01 -3.79
N LEU A 160 -13.48 -8.00 -4.65
CA LEU A 160 -12.37 -7.05 -4.66
C LEU A 160 -12.29 -6.25 -3.36
N GLU A 161 -13.42 -5.76 -2.86
CA GLU A 161 -13.49 -5.08 -1.57
C GLU A 161 -12.96 -5.95 -0.43
N HIS A 162 -13.31 -7.24 -0.42
CA HIS A 162 -12.80 -8.18 0.58
C HIS A 162 -11.29 -8.42 0.43
N VAL A 163 -10.76 -8.53 -0.80
CA VAL A 163 -9.31 -8.59 -1.05
C VAL A 163 -8.62 -7.34 -0.50
N GLU A 164 -9.15 -6.16 -0.79
CA GLU A 164 -8.58 -4.88 -0.37
C GLU A 164 -8.54 -4.74 1.16
N LYS A 165 -9.61 -5.14 1.84
CA LYS A 165 -9.66 -5.20 3.32
C LYS A 165 -8.58 -6.12 3.88
N LEU A 166 -8.40 -7.30 3.29
CA LEU A 166 -7.36 -8.26 3.70
C LEU A 166 -5.95 -7.71 3.45
N LEU A 167 -5.72 -7.08 2.30
CA LEU A 167 -4.42 -6.44 1.99
C LEU A 167 -4.11 -5.31 2.96
N THR A 168 -5.08 -4.47 3.28
CA THR A 168 -4.94 -3.37 4.23
C THR A 168 -4.65 -3.89 5.64
N LEU A 169 -5.37 -4.93 6.08
CA LEU A 169 -5.10 -5.59 7.35
C LEU A 169 -3.67 -6.16 7.38
N ALA A 170 -3.26 -6.87 6.33
CA ALA A 170 -1.92 -7.45 6.24
C ALA A 170 -0.84 -6.37 6.30
N ALA A 171 -1.02 -5.27 5.55
CA ALA A 171 -0.08 -4.15 5.53
C ALA A 171 0.05 -3.49 6.92
N SER A 172 -1.09 -3.27 7.59
CA SER A 172 -1.15 -2.74 8.95
C SER A 172 -0.46 -3.65 9.96
N LEU A 173 -0.74 -4.95 9.92
CA LEU A 173 -0.12 -5.92 10.81
C LEU A 173 1.39 -6.03 10.57
N ARG A 174 1.85 -6.03 9.31
CA ARG A 174 3.29 -6.02 8.99
C ARG A 174 3.98 -4.78 9.55
N HIS A 175 3.38 -3.61 9.37
CA HIS A 175 3.95 -2.36 9.88
C HIS A 175 4.07 -2.40 11.41
N LYS A 176 3.02 -2.91 12.08
CA LYS A 176 2.95 -3.04 13.54
C LYS A 176 3.89 -4.10 14.11
N PHE A 177 4.07 -5.23 13.44
CA PHE A 177 4.84 -6.38 13.92
C PHE A 177 6.07 -6.67 13.03
N ILE A 178 6.71 -5.63 12.50
CA ILE A 178 7.85 -5.79 11.57
C ILE A 178 9.00 -6.60 12.18
N GLN A 179 9.17 -6.53 13.51
CA GLN A 179 10.19 -7.28 14.27
C GLN A 179 9.70 -8.64 14.79
N ALA A 180 8.43 -9.01 14.54
CA ALA A 180 7.78 -10.21 15.03
C ALA A 180 6.94 -10.88 13.91
N PRO A 181 7.56 -11.38 12.83
CA PRO A 181 6.83 -11.80 11.64
C PRO A 181 5.85 -12.95 11.87
N ARG A 182 6.23 -13.90 12.72
CA ARG A 182 5.38 -15.03 13.12
C ARG A 182 4.06 -14.59 13.77
N VAL A 183 4.07 -13.45 14.48
CA VAL A 183 2.88 -12.93 15.18
C VAL A 183 1.88 -12.40 14.18
N TYR A 184 2.30 -11.53 13.24
CA TYR A 184 1.35 -11.05 12.24
C TYR A 184 0.90 -12.15 11.29
N GLU A 185 1.78 -13.11 10.93
CA GLU A 185 1.41 -14.22 10.06
C GLU A 185 0.32 -15.08 10.69
N ALA A 186 0.44 -15.41 11.98
CA ALA A 186 -0.59 -16.17 12.69
C ALA A 186 -1.93 -15.42 12.79
N ILE A 187 -1.90 -14.12 13.13
CA ILE A 187 -3.11 -13.28 13.21
C ILE A 187 -3.76 -13.18 11.82
N PHE A 188 -2.96 -12.96 10.78
CA PHE A 188 -3.46 -12.82 9.42
C PHE A 188 -4.06 -14.12 8.91
N SER A 189 -3.40 -15.27 9.11
CA SER A 189 -3.91 -16.58 8.68
C SER A 189 -5.25 -16.92 9.32
N ASP A 190 -5.40 -16.70 10.64
CA ASP A 190 -6.66 -16.94 11.35
C ASP A 190 -7.81 -16.07 10.82
N TYR A 191 -7.52 -14.79 10.53
CA TYR A 191 -8.48 -13.88 9.90
C TYR A 191 -8.79 -14.30 8.46
N TYR A 192 -7.77 -14.63 7.67
CA TYR A 192 -7.91 -15.03 6.27
C TYR A 192 -8.78 -16.28 6.13
N ASP A 193 -8.53 -17.31 6.93
CA ASP A 193 -9.25 -18.58 6.89
C ASP A 193 -10.73 -18.42 7.24
N PHE A 194 -11.07 -17.46 8.11
CA PHE A 194 -12.46 -17.11 8.40
C PHE A 194 -13.16 -16.39 7.24
N TYR A 195 -12.47 -15.49 6.55
CA TYR A 195 -13.06 -14.69 5.47
C TYR A 195 -13.09 -15.41 4.12
N LEU A 196 -12.22 -16.40 3.90
CA LEU A 196 -12.11 -17.13 2.65
C LEU A 196 -13.44 -17.74 2.15
N PRO A 197 -14.29 -18.37 2.99
CA PRO A 197 -15.59 -18.92 2.56
C PRO A 197 -16.65 -17.86 2.23
N ASN A 198 -16.47 -16.63 2.72
CA ASN A 198 -17.41 -15.52 2.59
C ASN A 198 -17.00 -14.54 1.47
N MET A 199 -15.90 -14.81 0.79
CA MET A 199 -15.38 -13.96 -0.27
C MET A 199 -16.36 -13.86 -1.45
N GLY A 200 -16.80 -12.65 -1.79
CA GLY A 200 -17.78 -12.41 -2.87
C GLY A 200 -19.25 -12.57 -2.49
N LYS A 201 -19.58 -12.93 -1.23
CA LYS A 201 -20.94 -12.82 -0.69
C LYS A 201 -21.17 -11.39 -0.20
N GLY A 202 -22.34 -10.82 -0.50
CA GLY A 202 -22.66 -9.42 -0.20
C GLY A 202 -22.53 -9.05 1.28
N SER A 203 -22.23 -7.78 1.54
CA SER A 203 -21.94 -7.19 2.87
C SER A 203 -22.96 -7.48 3.98
N ALA A 204 -24.20 -7.88 3.65
CA ALA A 204 -25.25 -8.13 4.64
C ALA A 204 -24.98 -9.36 5.55
N ASP A 205 -24.14 -10.30 5.12
CA ASP A 205 -23.84 -11.54 5.85
C ASP A 205 -22.47 -11.51 6.59
N VAL A 206 -21.66 -10.47 6.39
CA VAL A 206 -20.24 -10.44 6.80
C VAL A 206 -20.01 -9.60 8.06
N ASP A 207 -20.99 -8.79 8.46
CA ASP A 207 -20.93 -7.99 9.70
C ASP A 207 -21.27 -8.81 10.96
N ILE A 208 -20.95 -10.11 10.93
CA ILE A 208 -20.95 -10.95 12.11
C ILE A 208 -19.72 -10.52 12.90
N GLN A 209 -19.91 -9.85 14.04
CA GLN A 209 -18.88 -9.64 15.05
C GLN A 209 -18.33 -11.01 15.49
N LYS A 210 -17.36 -11.54 14.74
CA LYS A 210 -16.62 -12.72 15.13
C LYS A 210 -15.53 -12.28 16.09
N GLU A 211 -15.59 -12.82 17.30
CA GLU A 211 -14.49 -12.75 18.25
C GLU A 211 -13.42 -13.78 17.85
N PHE A 212 -12.17 -13.35 17.78
CA PHE A 212 -11.05 -14.19 17.39
C PHE A 212 -10.24 -14.55 18.66
N ASP A 213 -10.33 -15.81 19.10
CA ASP A 213 -9.72 -16.31 20.34
C ASP A 213 -8.37 -17.02 20.10
N LEU A 214 -7.59 -16.57 19.12
CA LEU A 214 -6.31 -17.18 18.77
C LEU A 214 -5.32 -17.14 19.95
N LYS A 215 -4.99 -18.31 20.51
CA LYS A 215 -3.97 -18.45 21.55
C LYS A 215 -2.59 -18.69 20.92
N LEU A 216 -1.81 -17.62 20.79
CA LEU A 216 -0.45 -17.68 20.26
C LEU A 216 0.61 -17.58 21.38
N GLN A 217 1.46 -18.59 21.51
CA GLN A 217 2.59 -18.55 22.46
C GLN A 217 3.73 -17.69 21.90
N LEU A 218 3.98 -16.52 22.51
CA LEU A 218 5.02 -15.58 22.10
C LEU A 218 6.42 -15.96 22.60
N ARG A 219 7.41 -15.83 21.71
CA ARG A 219 8.85 -15.88 22.02
C ARG A 219 9.30 -14.64 22.78
N MET A 220 10.45 -14.68 23.45
CA MET A 220 10.94 -13.57 24.27
C MET A 220 11.09 -12.25 23.50
N ASN A 221 11.63 -12.29 22.28
CA ASN A 221 11.75 -11.13 21.41
C ASN A 221 10.38 -10.59 20.95
N GLU A 222 9.45 -11.47 20.61
CA GLU A 222 8.08 -11.10 20.21
C GLU A 222 7.29 -10.47 21.37
N ARG A 223 7.51 -10.94 22.61
CA ARG A 223 6.90 -10.37 23.81
C ARG A 223 7.27 -8.91 23.99
N GLN A 224 8.53 -8.54 23.73
CA GLN A 224 8.94 -7.14 23.84
C GLN A 224 8.23 -6.27 22.80
N VAL A 225 8.10 -6.75 21.55
CA VAL A 225 7.40 -6.04 20.48
C VAL A 225 5.94 -5.81 20.83
N VAL A 226 5.24 -6.86 21.30
CA VAL A 226 3.84 -6.77 21.72
C VAL A 226 3.70 -5.87 22.94
N SER A 227 4.57 -6.01 23.94
CA SER A 227 4.56 -5.17 25.14
C SER A 227 4.75 -3.69 24.81
N ASN A 228 5.60 -3.36 23.84
CA ASN A 228 5.83 -1.97 23.43
C ASN A 228 4.61 -1.32 22.78
N MET A 229 3.64 -2.10 22.29
CA MET A 229 2.37 -1.54 21.80
C MET A 229 1.49 -1.03 22.93
N PHE A 230 1.68 -1.57 24.14
CA PHE A 230 0.96 -1.12 25.33
C PHE A 230 1.78 -0.05 26.01
N THR A 231 1.32 1.20 25.94
CA THR A 231 1.98 2.31 26.62
C THR A 231 1.59 2.29 28.10
N PRO A 232 2.50 1.97 29.04
CA PRO A 232 2.16 1.95 30.45
C PRO A 232 1.81 3.37 30.91
N PRO A 233 0.83 3.53 31.82
CA PRO A 233 0.50 4.83 32.36
C PRO A 233 1.70 5.38 33.14
N THR A 234 1.98 6.67 32.97
CA THR A 234 3.00 7.36 33.78
C THR A 234 2.59 7.33 35.26
N ALA A 235 3.56 7.51 36.17
CA ALA A 235 3.27 7.62 37.60
C ALA A 235 2.19 8.69 37.87
N ASN A 236 2.30 9.88 37.27
CA ASN A 236 1.29 10.92 37.47
C ASN A 236 -0.12 10.53 36.98
N GLN A 237 -0.23 9.77 35.88
CA GLN A 237 -1.52 9.25 35.39
C GLN A 237 -2.08 8.15 36.29
N SER A 238 -1.21 7.31 36.83
CA SER A 238 -1.60 6.19 37.68
C SER A 238 -2.11 6.63 39.06
N TRP A 239 -1.65 7.78 39.56
CA TRP A 239 -1.97 8.27 40.91
C TRP A 239 -3.13 9.28 40.93
N ARG A 240 -3.65 9.70 39.77
CA ARG A 240 -4.81 10.58 39.67
C ARG A 240 -6.06 9.77 39.35
N LYS A 241 -7.23 10.32 39.72
CA LYS A 241 -8.51 9.76 39.30
C LYS A 241 -8.70 10.02 37.80
N VAL A 242 -8.26 9.11 36.95
CA VAL A 242 -8.36 9.19 35.49
C VAL A 242 -9.42 8.21 35.01
N LEU A 243 -10.22 8.61 34.02
CA LEU A 243 -11.24 7.76 33.39
C LEU A 243 -10.64 6.66 32.49
N SER A 244 -9.32 6.67 32.29
CA SER A 244 -8.63 5.78 31.37
C SER A 244 -8.40 4.40 31.97
N MET A 245 -8.60 3.34 31.17
CA MET A 245 -8.24 1.97 31.54
C MET A 245 -6.72 1.72 31.66
N GLY A 246 -5.88 2.66 31.19
CA GLY A 246 -4.42 2.53 31.15
C GLY A 246 -3.91 1.47 30.18
N ASN A 247 -2.59 1.35 30.00
CA ASN A 247 -1.95 0.43 29.04
C ASN A 247 -2.54 0.58 27.62
N LEU A 248 -2.46 1.79 27.09
CA LEU A 248 -3.07 2.15 25.80
C LEU A 248 -2.45 1.34 24.67
N LEU A 249 -3.28 0.76 23.79
CA LEU A 249 -2.83 0.05 22.61
C LEU A 249 -2.55 1.07 21.49
N ASN A 250 -1.28 1.38 21.24
CA ASN A 250 -0.86 2.44 20.32
C ASN A 250 -1.57 3.79 20.60
N GLY A 251 -1.79 4.12 21.88
CA GLY A 251 -2.45 5.36 22.27
C GLY A 251 -3.98 5.32 22.30
N HIS A 252 -4.60 4.19 21.93
CA HIS A 252 -6.06 3.99 22.01
C HIS A 252 -6.47 3.25 23.29
N GLU A 253 -7.64 3.61 23.82
CA GLU A 253 -8.23 2.89 24.95
C GLU A 253 -8.76 1.52 24.50
N PRO A 254 -8.47 0.45 25.25
CA PRO A 254 -9.08 -0.84 24.98
C PRO A 254 -10.59 -0.79 25.24
N ILE A 255 -11.37 -1.55 24.45
CA ILE A 255 -12.83 -1.68 24.64
C ILE A 255 -13.13 -2.54 25.87
N LEU A 256 -12.33 -3.58 26.09
CA LEU A 256 -12.43 -4.53 27.19
C LEU A 256 -11.03 -4.84 27.72
N ARG A 257 -10.90 -4.98 29.04
CA ARG A 257 -9.67 -5.45 29.67
C ARG A 257 -9.94 -6.70 30.50
N GLN A 258 -9.22 -7.77 30.18
CA GLN A 258 -9.20 -9.00 30.96
C GLN A 258 -7.86 -9.11 31.69
N ILE A 259 -7.90 -9.30 33.01
CA ILE A 259 -6.72 -9.69 33.78
C ILE A 259 -6.82 -11.17 34.08
N VAL A 260 -5.73 -11.88 33.80
CA VAL A 260 -5.62 -13.30 34.08
C VAL A 260 -4.48 -13.46 35.09
N PHE A 261 -4.82 -13.84 36.32
CA PHE A 261 -3.83 -14.24 37.31
C PHE A 261 -3.63 -15.73 37.17
N SER A 262 -2.38 -16.14 37.00
CA SER A 262 -2.01 -17.56 36.93
C SER A 262 -1.01 -17.82 38.03
N LYS A 263 -1.42 -18.60 39.04
CA LYS A 263 -0.50 -19.08 40.06
C LYS A 263 0.11 -20.37 39.55
N ARG A 264 1.45 -20.43 39.50
CA ARG A 264 2.15 -21.71 39.38
C ARG A 264 2.44 -22.17 40.79
N ASP A 265 1.77 -23.22 41.23
CA ASP A 265 2.20 -23.94 42.43
C ASP A 265 3.47 -24.72 42.10
N SER A 266 4.61 -24.02 42.04
CA SER A 266 5.87 -24.67 42.41
C SER A 266 5.97 -24.55 43.92
N GLY A 267 5.54 -25.61 44.60
CA GLY A 267 5.55 -25.86 46.04
C GLY A 267 5.96 -24.71 46.97
N SER A 268 5.01 -24.25 47.78
CA SER A 268 5.22 -23.79 49.17
C SER A 268 6.60 -23.22 49.51
N ASP A 269 7.03 -22.15 48.85
CA ASP A 269 8.14 -21.34 49.35
C ASP A 269 7.57 -20.26 50.29
N CYS A 270 7.12 -20.72 51.46
CA CYS A 270 7.17 -19.86 52.63
C CYS A 270 8.66 -19.50 52.83
N HIS A 271 9.01 -18.22 52.70
CA HIS A 271 10.37 -17.69 52.85
C HIS A 271 11.03 -17.93 54.24
N TYR A 272 10.42 -18.75 55.11
CA TYR A 272 10.93 -19.14 56.42
C TYR A 272 11.12 -20.64 56.64
N ALA A 273 10.87 -21.51 55.64
CA ALA A 273 11.08 -22.95 55.80
C ALA A 273 12.44 -23.39 55.23
N VAL A 274 13.28 -23.91 56.12
CA VAL A 274 14.60 -24.49 55.82
C VAL A 274 14.48 -25.61 54.80
N SER A 275 15.27 -25.51 53.72
CA SER A 275 15.34 -26.50 52.65
C SER A 275 15.76 -27.88 53.18
N THR A 276 14.97 -28.90 52.90
CA THR A 276 15.44 -30.30 52.98
C THR A 276 15.28 -30.92 51.59
N ARG A 277 16.42 -31.19 50.94
CA ARG A 277 16.52 -31.90 49.66
C ARG A 277 16.16 -33.38 49.84
N GLY A 278 15.37 -33.94 48.92
CA GLY A 278 15.45 -35.36 48.57
C GLY A 278 14.13 -36.00 48.13
N GLY A 279 14.01 -36.35 46.85
CA GLY A 279 12.97 -37.29 46.37
C GLY A 279 12.61 -37.09 44.88
N PRO A 280 12.48 -38.15 44.06
CA PRO A 280 12.60 -38.07 42.60
C PRO A 280 11.27 -37.90 41.84
N HIS A 281 11.39 -37.28 40.67
CA HIS A 281 10.50 -37.30 39.49
C HIS A 281 9.14 -38.01 39.66
N MET A 282 8.08 -37.20 39.77
CA MET A 282 6.74 -37.56 39.32
C MET A 282 6.23 -36.45 38.40
N ASP A 283 5.45 -36.90 37.41
CA ASP A 283 4.94 -36.19 36.26
C ASP A 283 3.81 -35.23 36.69
N ASP A 284 4.16 -34.17 37.42
CA ASP A 284 3.18 -33.19 37.86
C ASP A 284 2.82 -32.26 36.68
N GLN A 285 1.67 -32.56 36.06
CA GLN A 285 0.85 -31.53 35.42
C GLN A 285 0.63 -30.44 36.47
N GLN A 286 1.52 -29.43 36.50
CA GLN A 286 1.40 -28.27 37.36
C GLN A 286 0.02 -27.66 37.15
N GLU A 287 -0.87 -27.82 38.12
CA GLU A 287 -2.19 -27.19 38.10
C GLU A 287 -1.99 -25.68 38.17
N ILE A 288 -2.13 -25.02 37.03
CA ILE A 288 -2.10 -23.56 36.98
C ILE A 288 -3.50 -23.09 37.33
N GLU A 289 -3.72 -22.75 38.59
CA GLU A 289 -4.93 -22.04 39.00
C GLU A 289 -4.96 -20.68 38.30
N THR A 290 -5.98 -20.51 37.46
CA THR A 290 -6.13 -19.34 36.60
C THR A 290 -7.39 -18.58 37.00
N TYR A 291 -7.22 -17.43 37.64
CA TYR A 291 -8.32 -16.54 38.00
C TYR A 291 -8.46 -15.46 36.94
N ARG A 292 -9.65 -15.38 36.33
CA ARG A 292 -9.99 -14.35 35.33
C ARG A 292 -10.85 -13.29 35.97
N MET A 293 -10.41 -12.03 35.86
CA MET A 293 -11.20 -10.88 36.25
C MET A 293 -11.44 -10.01 35.01
N TYR A 294 -12.71 -9.72 34.75
CA TYR A 294 -13.13 -8.79 33.70
C TYR A 294 -13.38 -7.44 34.34
N VAL A 295 -12.72 -6.39 33.84
CA VAL A 295 -12.90 -5.03 34.35
C VAL A 295 -13.40 -4.16 33.21
N CYS A 296 -14.63 -3.67 33.36
CA CYS A 296 -15.17 -2.56 32.57
C CYS A 296 -15.08 -1.31 33.46
N GLY A 297 -13.93 -0.65 33.48
CA GLY A 297 -13.67 0.41 34.44
C GLY A 297 -12.31 1.08 34.28
N THR A 298 -12.09 2.14 35.04
CA THR A 298 -10.89 2.97 35.00
C THR A 298 -9.66 2.26 35.57
N SER A 299 -8.46 2.79 35.33
CA SER A 299 -7.21 2.29 35.91
C SER A 299 -7.21 2.29 37.45
N ASN A 300 -8.11 3.04 38.09
CA ASN A 300 -8.26 3.01 39.54
C ASN A 300 -9.01 1.77 40.01
N ASP A 301 -9.95 1.26 39.21
CA ASP A 301 -10.69 0.02 39.50
C ASP A 301 -9.73 -1.19 39.48
N LEU A 302 -8.66 -1.11 38.67
CA LEU A 302 -7.56 -2.08 38.66
C LEU A 302 -6.73 -2.09 39.94
N ARG A 303 -6.49 -0.93 40.57
CA ARG A 303 -5.77 -0.88 41.86
C ARG A 303 -6.58 -1.55 42.96
N VAL A 304 -7.89 -1.32 42.98
CA VAL A 304 -8.81 -1.99 43.91
C VAL A 304 -8.81 -3.51 43.67
N ALA A 305 -8.87 -3.94 42.40
CA ALA A 305 -8.79 -5.35 42.03
C ALA A 305 -7.48 -6.04 42.48
N LEU A 306 -6.33 -5.40 42.22
CA LEU A 306 -5.00 -5.91 42.61
C LEU A 306 -4.83 -6.00 44.13
N CYS A 307 -5.41 -5.08 44.90
CA CYS A 307 -5.40 -5.15 46.37
C CYS A 307 -6.30 -6.27 46.91
N VAL A 308 -7.35 -6.66 46.19
CA VAL A 308 -8.23 -7.77 46.59
C VAL A 308 -7.62 -9.14 46.23
N THR A 309 -6.75 -9.19 45.21
CA THR A 309 -6.07 -10.44 44.80
C THR A 309 -4.68 -10.64 45.41
N SER A 310 -4.06 -9.60 45.97
CA SER A 310 -2.93 -9.78 46.88
C SER A 310 -3.44 -10.35 48.19
N TYR A 311 -3.18 -11.65 48.41
CA TYR A 311 -3.27 -12.24 49.74
C TYR A 311 -2.37 -11.46 50.70
N ASP A 312 -2.97 -10.71 51.62
CA ASP A 312 -2.58 -10.79 53.03
C ASP A 312 -2.98 -12.18 53.56
#